data_AF-A0AAE8NLV8-F1
#
_entry.id   AF-A0AAE8NLV8-F1
#
_cell.length_a   1.000
_cell.length_b   1.000
_cell.length_c   1.000
_cell.angle_alpha   90.00
_cell.angle_beta   90.00
_cell.angle_gamma   90.00
#
_symmetry.space_group_name_H-M   'P 1'
#
loop_
_entity.id
_entity.type
_entity.pdbx_description
1 polymer ?
#
loop_
_entity_poly.entity_id
_entity_poly.type
_entity_poly.pdbx_seq_one_letter_code
_entity_poly.pdbx_strand_id
1 'polypeptide(L)'
;MYRHLLVTVDGAPGGIDAIGHALELARAVGARVTFLLAGAAPASRLSGARLPEHGAKVEAAARAQGLSHAIAGAGHPGAGLPGGGDAAPAALAAELGCDLIGVAALPHDADAAACAQRRHLLATSGVPVLVCTSRRTPAEARVMARCLDAHRAVGELLHALMAFGVDADVDVDARQQRQASDAQRGLMATDAHADVPLRRAADAQRALASLAALQRARVGTAAEAQLFAALRVRAECVAAELDELDRQRQRDAQALDALERIAADGLPSAAFDAALARYAHGAFEQMGRMEGVIFPAARRYLGDADWAGLDDPPADGAAATPPGMNEPDDARRASD
;
A
#
# COMPACT_ATOMS: atom_id res chain seq x y z
N MET A 1 -13.89 23.95 -18.06
CA MET A 1 -12.69 23.26 -17.54
C MET A 1 -13.16 22.38 -16.38
N TYR A 2 -12.66 21.15 -16.27
CA TYR A 2 -13.07 20.23 -15.20
C TYR A 2 -12.78 20.80 -13.82
N ARG A 3 -13.71 20.65 -12.88
CA ARG A 3 -13.64 21.21 -11.52
C ARG A 3 -13.73 20.14 -10.44
N HIS A 4 -14.29 18.97 -10.75
CA HIS A 4 -14.48 17.90 -9.78
C HIS A 4 -14.37 16.52 -10.43
N LEU A 5 -13.28 15.82 -10.10
CA LEU A 5 -13.01 14.49 -10.62
C LEU A 5 -13.53 13.42 -9.65
N LEU A 6 -14.23 12.42 -10.16
CA LEU A 6 -14.41 11.13 -9.47
C LEU A 6 -13.31 10.18 -9.94
N VAL A 7 -12.51 9.62 -9.03
CA VAL A 7 -11.42 8.68 -9.37
C VAL A 7 -11.74 7.32 -8.79
N THR A 8 -11.90 6.32 -9.66
CA THR A 8 -12.12 4.94 -9.21
C THR A 8 -10.80 4.33 -8.78
N VAL A 9 -10.77 3.80 -7.57
CA VAL A 9 -9.61 3.14 -6.99
C VAL A 9 -9.89 1.66 -6.95
N ASP A 10 -9.29 0.93 -7.88
CA ASP A 10 -9.19 -0.52 -7.82
C ASP A 10 -7.85 -0.91 -7.17
N GLY A 11 -7.82 -2.09 -6.53
CA GLY A 11 -6.57 -2.67 -6.01
C GLY A 11 -5.69 -3.27 -7.11
N ALA A 12 -6.04 -3.08 -8.38
CA ALA A 12 -5.30 -3.64 -9.51
C ALA A 12 -4.05 -2.78 -9.81
N PRO A 13 -3.00 -3.34 -10.42
CA PRO A 13 -1.76 -2.61 -10.73
C PRO A 13 -1.93 -1.35 -11.60
N GLY A 14 -3.06 -1.21 -12.30
CA GLY A 14 -3.43 -0.03 -13.07
C GLY A 14 -4.08 1.09 -12.24
N GLY A 15 -4.62 0.79 -11.06
CA GLY A 15 -5.31 1.75 -10.19
C GLY A 15 -4.40 2.89 -9.73
N ILE A 16 -3.14 2.60 -9.43
CA ILE A 16 -2.14 3.58 -9.01
C ILE A 16 -1.82 4.56 -10.13
N ASP A 17 -1.80 4.10 -11.39
CA ASP A 17 -1.60 4.99 -12.53
C ASP A 17 -2.79 5.92 -12.71
N ALA A 18 -4.01 5.40 -12.50
CA ALA A 18 -5.20 6.22 -12.56
C ALA A 18 -5.18 7.31 -11.49
N ILE A 19 -4.77 6.95 -10.27
CA ILE A 19 -4.61 7.89 -9.16
C ILE A 19 -3.55 8.94 -9.53
N GLY A 20 -2.35 8.53 -9.93
CA GLY A 20 -1.28 9.45 -10.30
C GLY A 20 -1.69 10.43 -11.41
N HIS A 21 -2.18 9.93 -12.55
CA HIS A 21 -2.61 10.77 -13.67
C HIS A 21 -3.79 11.67 -13.31
N ALA A 22 -4.76 11.17 -12.56
CA ALA A 22 -5.92 11.97 -12.16
C ALA A 22 -5.53 13.07 -11.17
N LEU A 23 -4.61 12.82 -10.24
CA LEU A 23 -4.12 13.84 -9.32
C LEU A 23 -3.25 14.88 -10.04
N GLU A 24 -2.39 14.48 -10.97
CA GLU A 24 -1.63 15.43 -11.80
C GLU A 24 -2.56 16.33 -12.62
N LEU A 25 -3.60 15.75 -13.25
CA LEU A 25 -4.60 16.51 -13.97
C LEU A 25 -5.37 17.46 -13.04
N ALA A 26 -5.85 16.96 -11.90
CA ALA A 26 -6.58 17.76 -10.93
C ALA A 26 -5.76 18.96 -10.44
N ARG A 27 -4.47 18.74 -10.16
CA ARG A 27 -3.54 19.81 -9.76
C ARG A 27 -3.32 20.82 -10.87
N ALA A 28 -3.16 20.36 -12.12
CA ALA A 28 -2.95 21.25 -13.27
C ALA A 28 -4.17 22.14 -13.58
N VAL A 29 -5.39 21.65 -13.32
CA VAL A 29 -6.63 22.40 -13.62
C VAL A 29 -7.29 23.03 -12.38
N GLY A 30 -6.71 22.86 -11.19
CA GLY A 30 -7.27 23.35 -9.93
C GLY A 30 -8.59 22.66 -9.54
N ALA A 31 -8.76 21.39 -9.89
CA ALA A 31 -9.95 20.62 -9.56
C ALA A 31 -9.82 19.91 -8.20
N ARG A 32 -10.97 19.67 -7.56
CA ARG A 32 -11.06 18.78 -6.40
C ARG A 32 -11.25 17.33 -6.85
N VAL A 33 -10.92 16.38 -5.97
CA VAL A 33 -11.00 14.94 -6.27
C VAL A 33 -11.90 14.22 -5.26
N THR A 34 -12.77 13.34 -5.74
CA THR A 34 -13.43 12.34 -4.88
C THR A 34 -12.97 10.95 -5.30
N PHE A 35 -12.47 10.16 -4.35
CA PHE A 35 -12.10 8.77 -4.60
C PHE A 35 -13.30 7.85 -4.36
N LEU A 36 -13.51 6.91 -5.27
CA LEU A 36 -14.43 5.79 -5.12
C LEU A 36 -13.62 4.53 -4.89
N LEU A 37 -13.66 3.98 -3.68
CA LEU A 37 -12.94 2.77 -3.31
C LEU A 37 -13.77 1.53 -3.65
N ALA A 38 -13.22 0.60 -4.44
CA ALA A 38 -13.88 -0.67 -4.70
C ALA A 38 -13.84 -1.58 -3.44
N GLY A 39 -15.00 -2.16 -3.08
CA GLY A 39 -15.05 -3.32 -2.17
C GLY A 39 -14.90 -3.07 -0.66
N ALA A 40 -15.05 -1.85 -0.15
CA ALA A 40 -15.13 -1.65 1.30
C ALA A 40 -16.47 -2.16 1.84
N ALA A 41 -16.54 -3.42 2.28
CA ALA A 41 -17.63 -3.88 3.12
C ALA A 41 -17.73 -2.94 4.34
N PRO A 42 -18.93 -2.52 4.77
CA PRO A 42 -19.08 -1.71 5.96
C PRO A 42 -18.72 -2.55 7.19
N ALA A 43 -17.46 -2.53 7.61
CA ALA A 43 -17.05 -3.13 8.87
C ALA A 43 -17.76 -2.42 10.03
N SER A 44 -18.33 -3.23 10.92
CA SER A 44 -19.23 -2.84 12.00
C SER A 44 -18.76 -1.62 12.80
N ARG A 45 -19.72 -0.74 13.10
CA ARG A 45 -19.53 0.49 13.85
C ARG A 45 -19.26 0.23 15.34
N LEU A 46 -18.06 -0.19 15.74
CA LEU A 46 -17.59 0.00 17.12
C LEU A 46 -16.06 0.13 17.17
N SER A 47 -15.62 1.14 17.94
CA SER A 47 -14.25 1.43 18.39
C SER A 47 -13.18 1.83 17.35
N GLY A 48 -12.93 3.16 17.26
CA GLY A 48 -11.60 3.81 17.21
C GLY A 48 -10.54 3.49 16.15
N ALA A 49 -10.39 2.26 15.67
CA ALA A 49 -9.36 1.82 14.75
C ALA A 49 -9.97 1.54 13.37
N ARG A 50 -10.48 2.60 12.73
CA ARG A 50 -10.98 2.50 11.36
C ARG A 50 -9.81 2.73 10.43
N LEU A 51 -9.54 1.80 9.50
CA LEU A 51 -8.99 2.16 8.21
C LEU A 51 -9.31 1.10 7.15
N PRO A 52 -10.12 1.44 6.13
CA PRO A 52 -9.94 0.79 4.85
C PRO A 52 -8.59 1.27 4.31
N GLU A 53 -7.60 0.37 4.23
CA GLU A 53 -6.24 0.59 3.68
C GLU A 53 -6.19 1.61 2.53
N HIS A 54 -7.08 1.43 1.55
CA HIS A 54 -7.15 2.28 0.37
C HIS A 54 -7.45 3.75 0.68
N GLY A 55 -8.17 4.03 1.77
CA GLY A 55 -8.47 5.39 2.23
C GLY A 55 -7.23 6.16 2.67
N ALA A 56 -6.40 5.60 3.55
CA ALA A 56 -5.15 6.25 3.95
C ALA A 56 -4.22 6.49 2.75
N LYS A 57 -4.12 5.52 1.83
CA LYS A 57 -3.27 5.65 0.64
C LYS A 57 -3.70 6.83 -0.24
N VAL A 58 -4.99 6.90 -0.58
CA VAL A 58 -5.50 7.94 -1.50
C VAL A 58 -5.54 9.32 -0.86
N GLU A 59 -5.82 9.42 0.43
CA GLU A 59 -5.74 10.68 1.18
C GLU A 59 -4.31 11.20 1.25
N ALA A 60 -3.35 10.33 1.54
CA ALA A 60 -1.94 10.71 1.58
C ALA A 60 -1.45 11.17 0.21
N ALA A 61 -1.83 10.46 -0.86
CA ALA A 61 -1.54 10.85 -2.24
C ALA A 61 -2.11 12.24 -2.57
N ALA A 62 -3.39 12.50 -2.27
CA ALA A 62 -4.01 13.79 -2.54
C ALA A 62 -3.43 14.92 -1.69
N ARG A 63 -3.15 14.69 -0.40
CA ARG A 63 -2.52 15.67 0.50
C ARG A 63 -1.12 16.04 0.02
N ALA A 64 -0.33 15.06 -0.41
CA ALA A 64 1.00 15.31 -0.93
C ALA A 64 0.99 16.13 -2.24
N GLN A 65 -0.09 16.04 -3.02
CA GLN A 65 -0.31 16.86 -4.21
C GLN A 65 -0.98 18.23 -3.93
N GLY A 66 -1.29 18.54 -2.66
CA GLY A 66 -1.95 19.78 -2.26
C GLY A 66 -3.42 19.89 -2.71
N LEU A 67 -4.10 18.76 -2.90
CA LEU A 67 -5.45 18.73 -3.46
C LEU A 67 -6.55 18.65 -2.39
N SER A 68 -7.65 19.38 -2.64
CA SER A 68 -8.91 19.16 -1.94
C SER A 68 -9.47 17.79 -2.33
N HIS A 69 -9.70 16.92 -1.35
CA HIS A 69 -10.15 15.55 -1.61
C HIS A 69 -11.28 15.11 -0.68
N ALA A 70 -12.04 14.10 -1.14
CA ALA A 70 -13.03 13.37 -0.37
C ALA A 70 -13.00 11.87 -0.75
N ILE A 71 -13.54 11.00 0.10
CA ILE A 71 -13.74 9.58 -0.21
C ILE A 71 -15.23 9.28 -0.20
N ALA A 72 -15.76 8.80 -1.31
CA ALA A 72 -17.14 8.32 -1.39
C ALA A 72 -17.27 6.98 -0.65
N GLY A 73 -18.27 6.87 0.22
CA GLY A 73 -18.52 5.68 1.06
C GLY A 73 -18.12 5.84 2.54
N ALA A 74 -17.37 6.89 2.90
CA ALA A 74 -17.11 7.25 4.28
C ALA A 74 -18.21 8.20 4.80
N GLY A 75 -19.40 7.64 5.08
CA GLY A 75 -20.48 8.26 5.85
C GLY A 75 -20.74 9.75 5.66
N HIS A 76 -21.64 10.12 4.75
CA HIS A 76 -22.37 11.38 4.90
C HIS A 76 -23.41 11.24 6.03
N PRO A 77 -23.31 12.02 7.12
CA PRO A 77 -24.38 12.09 8.11
C PRO A 77 -25.47 13.02 7.55
N GLY A 78 -26.47 12.46 6.86
CA GLY A 78 -27.64 13.25 6.49
C GLY A 78 -28.49 12.74 5.32
N ALA A 79 -27.97 11.86 4.47
CA ALA A 79 -28.75 11.27 3.39
C ALA A 79 -29.02 9.80 3.71
N GLY A 80 -30.27 9.48 4.06
CA GLY A 80 -30.72 8.09 4.11
C GLY A 80 -30.60 7.50 2.72
N LEU A 81 -29.61 6.63 2.50
CA LEU A 81 -29.47 5.83 1.29
C LEU A 81 -29.71 4.36 1.63
N PRO A 82 -30.37 3.60 0.73
CA PRO A 82 -30.66 2.19 0.91
C PRO A 82 -29.37 1.36 0.84
N GLY A 83 -29.49 0.11 1.28
CA GLY A 83 -28.42 -0.85 1.58
C GLY A 83 -27.23 -0.91 0.61
N GLY A 84 -26.10 -1.35 1.17
CA GLY A 84 -24.83 -1.50 0.46
C GLY A 84 -24.98 -2.24 -0.86
N GLY A 85 -24.52 -1.60 -1.93
CA GLY A 85 -24.52 -2.16 -3.27
C GLY A 85 -23.95 -1.15 -4.26
N ASP A 86 -22.74 -1.43 -4.75
CA ASP A 86 -22.31 -1.26 -6.13
C ASP A 86 -22.93 -0.07 -6.92
N ALA A 87 -22.85 1.14 -6.37
CA ALA A 87 -23.29 2.33 -7.08
C ALA A 87 -22.38 2.52 -8.30
N ALA A 88 -22.94 2.35 -9.50
CA ALA A 88 -22.20 2.51 -10.74
C ALA A 88 -21.50 3.88 -10.76
N PRO A 89 -20.21 3.96 -11.12
CA PRO A 89 -19.42 5.20 -11.03
C PRO A 89 -20.09 6.43 -11.68
N ALA A 90 -20.83 6.23 -12.77
CA ALA A 90 -21.59 7.28 -13.44
C ALA A 90 -22.71 7.88 -12.58
N ALA A 91 -23.47 7.05 -11.86
CA ALA A 91 -24.57 7.52 -11.00
C ALA A 91 -24.02 8.34 -9.82
N LEU A 92 -22.95 7.84 -9.21
CA LEU A 92 -22.28 8.53 -8.11
C LEU A 92 -21.63 9.83 -8.56
N ALA A 93 -21.01 9.85 -9.75
CA ALA A 93 -20.45 11.07 -10.32
C ALA A 93 -21.53 12.15 -10.52
N ALA A 94 -22.70 11.76 -11.02
CA ALA A 94 -23.82 12.68 -11.18
C ALA A 94 -24.35 13.20 -9.83
N GLU A 95 -24.49 12.32 -8.83
CA GLU A 95 -24.94 12.69 -7.47
C GLU A 95 -24.00 13.69 -6.79
N LEU A 96 -22.69 13.46 -6.92
CA LEU A 96 -21.66 14.30 -6.30
C LEU A 96 -21.32 15.55 -7.12
N GLY A 97 -21.92 15.72 -8.30
CA GLY A 97 -21.63 16.82 -9.21
C GLY A 97 -20.21 16.77 -9.78
N CYS A 98 -19.65 15.56 -9.95
CA CYS A 98 -18.39 15.36 -10.64
C CYS A 98 -18.57 15.58 -12.15
N ASP A 99 -17.61 16.26 -12.77
CA ASP A 99 -17.62 16.60 -14.19
C ASP A 99 -16.60 15.80 -15.02
N LEU A 100 -15.86 14.89 -14.38
CA LEU A 100 -14.97 13.93 -15.00
C LEU A 100 -14.87 12.66 -14.15
N ILE A 101 -14.85 11.49 -14.79
CA ILE A 101 -14.56 10.21 -14.14
C ILE A 101 -13.19 9.71 -14.60
N GLY A 102 -12.23 9.59 -13.69
CA GLY A 102 -10.93 8.98 -13.93
C GLY A 102 -10.97 7.47 -13.61
N VAL A 103 -10.59 6.63 -14.58
CA VAL A 103 -10.50 5.18 -14.42
C VAL A 103 -9.16 4.65 -14.91
N ALA A 104 -8.66 3.57 -14.30
CA ALA A 104 -7.46 2.88 -14.77
C ALA A 104 -7.67 2.24 -16.15
N ALA A 105 -6.64 2.14 -16.97
CA ALA A 105 -6.69 1.22 -18.11
C ALA A 105 -6.88 -0.22 -17.60
N LEU A 106 -7.73 -1.00 -18.28
CA LEU A 106 -7.86 -2.42 -17.97
C LEU A 106 -6.56 -3.14 -18.38
N PRO A 107 -6.06 -4.10 -17.58
CA PRO A 107 -4.94 -4.91 -17.98
C PRO A 107 -5.32 -5.83 -19.15
N HIS A 108 -4.33 -6.37 -19.85
CA HIS A 108 -4.56 -7.19 -21.06
C HIS A 108 -5.28 -8.52 -20.75
N ASP A 109 -5.16 -9.00 -19.52
CA ASP A 109 -5.76 -10.22 -18.98
C ASP A 109 -7.01 -9.95 -18.14
N ALA A 110 -7.60 -8.75 -18.21
CA ALA A 110 -8.83 -8.42 -17.50
C ALA A 110 -9.97 -9.39 -17.87
N ASP A 111 -10.75 -9.80 -16.86
CA ASP A 111 -11.87 -10.70 -17.09
C ASP A 111 -13.00 -10.05 -17.91
N ALA A 112 -13.91 -10.90 -18.41
CA ALA A 112 -15.02 -10.47 -19.25
C ALA A 112 -16.01 -9.54 -18.52
N ALA A 113 -16.14 -9.67 -17.19
CA ALA A 113 -17.04 -8.86 -16.37
C ALA A 113 -16.49 -7.44 -16.21
N ALA A 114 -15.21 -7.27 -15.88
CA ALA A 114 -14.52 -5.99 -15.83
C ALA A 114 -14.56 -5.28 -17.20
N CYS A 115 -14.34 -6.03 -18.29
CA CYS A 115 -14.49 -5.53 -19.65
C CYS A 115 -15.93 -5.09 -19.97
N ALA A 116 -16.94 -5.86 -19.54
CA ALA A 116 -18.34 -5.50 -19.71
C ALA A 116 -18.73 -4.26 -18.90
N GLN A 117 -18.30 -4.18 -17.64
CA GLN A 117 -18.53 -3.03 -16.76
C GLN A 117 -17.89 -1.75 -17.33
N ARG A 118 -16.66 -1.84 -17.85
CA ARG A 118 -16.01 -0.70 -18.52
C ARG A 118 -16.76 -0.25 -19.76
N ARG A 119 -17.17 -1.19 -20.63
CA ARG A 119 -17.96 -0.86 -21.83
C ARG A 119 -19.29 -0.23 -21.47
N HIS A 120 -19.95 -0.75 -20.43
CA HIS A 120 -21.20 -0.18 -19.94
C HIS A 120 -20.99 1.26 -19.45
N LEU A 121 -20.00 1.50 -18.57
CA LEU A 121 -19.66 2.85 -18.09
C LEU A 121 -19.41 3.82 -19.25
N LEU A 122 -18.62 3.43 -20.25
CA LEU A 122 -18.32 4.28 -21.40
C LEU A 122 -19.55 4.54 -22.28
N ALA A 123 -20.47 3.58 -22.37
CA ALA A 123 -21.67 3.70 -23.20
C ALA A 123 -22.80 4.50 -22.53
N THR A 124 -22.88 4.48 -21.20
CA THR A 124 -24.03 5.03 -20.46
C THR A 124 -23.72 6.26 -19.61
N SER A 125 -22.44 6.57 -19.39
CA SER A 125 -22.07 7.73 -18.58
C SER A 125 -22.43 9.04 -19.25
N GLY A 126 -23.22 9.86 -18.56
CA GLY A 126 -23.44 11.27 -18.91
C GLY A 126 -22.27 12.19 -18.55
N VAL A 127 -21.30 11.68 -17.78
CA VAL A 127 -20.08 12.39 -17.38
C VAL A 127 -18.91 11.88 -18.24
N PRO A 128 -18.03 12.76 -18.77
CA PRO A 128 -16.84 12.33 -19.49
C PRO A 128 -15.99 11.34 -18.68
N VAL A 129 -15.45 10.32 -19.35
CA VAL A 129 -14.61 9.28 -18.73
C VAL A 129 -13.20 9.37 -19.30
N LEU A 130 -12.22 9.63 -18.43
CA LEU A 130 -10.80 9.59 -18.73
C LEU A 130 -10.23 8.22 -18.38
N VAL A 131 -9.78 7.47 -19.39
CA VAL A 131 -9.05 6.21 -19.19
C VAL A 131 -7.56 6.53 -19.09
N CYS A 132 -6.98 6.33 -17.91
CA CYS A 132 -5.58 6.58 -17.64
C CYS A 132 -4.73 5.41 -18.13
N THR A 133 -4.15 5.55 -19.33
CA THR A 133 -3.22 4.57 -19.90
C THR A 133 -1.79 4.88 -19.52
N SER A 134 -1.00 3.85 -19.25
CA SER A 134 0.46 3.99 -19.07
C SER A 134 1.18 3.25 -20.18
N ARG A 135 1.95 3.97 -21.00
CA ARG A 135 2.95 3.36 -21.88
C ARG A 135 4.21 3.20 -21.06
N ARG A 136 4.60 1.96 -20.77
CA ARG A 136 5.78 1.65 -19.97
C ARG A 136 6.77 0.86 -20.80
N THR A 137 8.06 1.10 -20.60
CA THR A 137 9.05 0.12 -21.07
C THR A 137 8.91 -1.18 -20.27
N PRO A 138 9.34 -2.34 -20.80
CA PRO A 138 9.31 -3.58 -20.05
C PRO A 138 10.09 -3.52 -18.73
N ALA A 139 11.21 -2.79 -18.71
CA ALA A 139 12.03 -2.60 -17.51
C ALA A 139 11.28 -1.77 -16.45
N GLU A 140 10.71 -0.62 -16.84
CA GLU A 140 9.86 0.19 -15.95
C GLU A 140 8.73 -0.67 -15.36
N ALA A 141 8.01 -1.41 -16.22
CA ALA A 141 6.89 -2.23 -15.79
C ALA A 141 7.29 -3.26 -14.70
N ARG A 142 8.45 -3.91 -14.86
CA ARG A 142 8.96 -4.89 -13.89
C ARG A 142 9.43 -4.25 -12.58
N VAL A 143 10.18 -3.14 -12.65
CA VAL A 143 10.62 -2.41 -11.44
C VAL A 143 9.41 -1.94 -10.64
N MET A 144 8.44 -1.32 -11.31
CA MET A 144 7.20 -0.85 -10.69
C MET A 144 6.39 -2.01 -10.09
N ALA A 145 6.28 -3.14 -10.78
CA ALA A 145 5.61 -4.32 -10.25
C ALA A 145 6.27 -4.82 -8.96
N ARG A 146 7.61 -4.93 -8.91
CA ARG A 146 8.33 -5.33 -7.68
C ARG A 146 8.06 -4.42 -6.49
N CYS A 147 8.03 -3.10 -6.70
CA CYS A 147 7.71 -2.15 -5.63
C CYS A 147 6.27 -2.35 -5.12
N LEU A 148 5.31 -2.51 -6.04
CA LEU A 148 3.91 -2.69 -5.69
C LEU A 148 3.60 -4.05 -5.06
N ASP A 149 4.30 -5.09 -5.48
CA ASP A 149 4.21 -6.41 -4.86
C ASP A 149 4.72 -6.37 -3.41
N ALA A 150 5.80 -5.61 -3.15
CA ALA A 150 6.26 -5.37 -1.78
C ALA A 150 5.23 -4.60 -0.95
N HIS A 151 4.57 -3.58 -1.51
CA HIS A 151 3.49 -2.85 -0.85
C HIS A 151 2.29 -3.76 -0.52
N ARG A 152 1.93 -4.66 -1.45
CA ARG A 152 0.85 -5.65 -1.25
C ARG A 152 1.21 -6.62 -0.13
N ALA A 153 2.43 -7.15 -0.13
CA ALA A 153 2.90 -8.05 0.92
C ALA A 153 2.91 -7.37 2.31
N VAL A 154 3.27 -6.09 2.40
CA VAL A 154 3.12 -5.30 3.65
C VAL A 154 1.65 -5.22 4.06
N GLY A 155 0.75 -4.90 3.13
CA GLY A 155 -0.69 -4.85 3.38
C GLY A 155 -1.25 -6.18 3.90
N GLU A 156 -0.91 -7.29 3.25
CA GLU A 156 -1.33 -8.65 3.64
C GLU A 156 -0.88 -9.01 5.07
N LEU A 157 0.38 -8.73 5.41
CA LEU A 157 0.91 -8.98 6.76
C LEU A 157 0.23 -8.10 7.81
N LEU A 158 -0.04 -6.83 7.50
CA LEU A 158 -0.78 -5.94 8.39
C LEU A 158 -2.21 -6.42 8.62
N HIS A 159 -2.91 -6.86 7.57
CA HIS A 159 -4.25 -7.42 7.71
C HIS A 159 -4.26 -8.70 8.54
N ALA A 160 -3.29 -9.60 8.32
CA ALA A 160 -3.16 -10.82 9.10
C ALA A 160 -2.94 -10.52 10.60
N LEU A 161 -2.09 -9.55 10.92
CA LEU A 161 -1.83 -9.11 12.29
C LEU A 161 -3.06 -8.44 12.93
N MET A 162 -3.83 -7.65 12.17
CA MET A 162 -5.04 -7.02 12.69
C MET A 162 -6.18 -8.01 12.90
N ALA A 163 -6.32 -9.00 12.02
CA ALA A 163 -7.31 -10.07 12.16
C ALA A 163 -7.10 -10.89 13.43
N PHE A 164 -5.83 -11.10 13.82
CA PHE A 164 -5.48 -11.77 15.09
C PHE A 164 -6.08 -11.06 16.32
N GLY A 165 -6.06 -9.72 16.37
CA GLY A 165 -6.63 -8.95 17.48
C GLY A 165 -8.16 -9.08 17.56
N VAL A 166 -8.85 -9.02 16.42
CA VAL A 166 -10.32 -9.16 16.35
C VAL A 166 -10.78 -10.55 16.78
N ASP A 167 -10.09 -11.60 16.30
CA ASP A 167 -10.41 -12.98 16.68
C ASP A 167 -10.13 -13.27 18.16
N ALA A 168 -9.13 -12.60 18.75
CA ALA A 168 -8.83 -12.71 20.17
C ALA A 168 -9.96 -12.13 21.05
N ASP A 169 -10.52 -10.97 20.69
CA ASP A 169 -11.65 -10.36 21.41
C ASP A 169 -12.90 -11.26 21.38
N VAL A 170 -13.23 -11.80 20.20
CA VAL A 170 -14.37 -12.72 20.03
C VAL A 170 -14.21 -13.99 20.87
N ASP A 171 -12.99 -14.54 20.93
CA ASP A 171 -12.71 -15.72 21.74
C ASP A 171 -12.76 -15.46 23.25
N VAL A 172 -12.38 -14.25 23.70
CA VAL A 172 -12.48 -13.84 25.11
C VAL A 172 -13.95 -13.72 25.52
N ASP A 173 -14.77 -13.04 24.73
CA ASP A 173 -16.21 -12.90 24.99
C ASP A 173 -16.91 -14.27 25.04
N ALA A 174 -16.63 -15.12 24.05
CA ALA A 174 -17.18 -16.46 23.98
C ALA A 174 -16.74 -17.35 25.15
N ARG A 175 -15.50 -17.20 25.65
CA ARG A 175 -15.02 -17.90 26.86
C ARG A 175 -15.72 -17.41 28.12
N GLN A 176 -15.90 -16.11 28.31
CA GLN A 176 -16.61 -15.56 29.47
C GLN A 176 -18.05 -16.07 29.53
N GLN A 177 -18.74 -16.10 28.39
CA GLN A 177 -20.10 -16.64 28.29
C GLN A 177 -20.19 -18.14 28.56
N ARG A 178 -19.22 -18.93 28.07
CA ARG A 178 -19.14 -20.36 28.38
C ARG A 178 -18.84 -20.61 29.86
N GLN A 179 -17.89 -19.89 30.45
CA GLN A 179 -17.58 -20.00 31.87
C GLN A 179 -18.77 -19.64 32.76
N ALA A 180 -19.54 -18.61 32.40
CA ALA A 180 -20.79 -18.30 33.08
C ALA A 180 -21.79 -19.47 33.00
N SER A 181 -21.97 -20.07 31.82
CA SER A 181 -22.83 -21.24 31.60
C SER A 181 -22.32 -22.52 32.29
N ASP A 182 -21.01 -22.74 32.34
CA ASP A 182 -20.37 -23.94 32.91
C ASP A 182 -20.29 -23.85 34.43
N ALA A 183 -20.08 -22.66 34.99
CA ALA A 183 -20.28 -22.40 36.42
C ALA A 183 -21.72 -22.69 36.87
N GLN A 184 -22.70 -22.56 35.96
CA GLN A 184 -24.09 -22.96 36.17
C GLN A 184 -24.35 -24.46 35.91
N ARG A 185 -23.43 -25.20 35.26
CA ARG A 185 -23.62 -26.62 34.85
C ARG A 185 -22.66 -27.63 35.49
N GLY A 186 -21.65 -27.20 36.25
CA GLY A 186 -20.82 -28.08 37.07
C GLY A 186 -20.07 -29.17 36.29
N LEU A 187 -19.53 -28.86 35.11
CA LEU A 187 -18.82 -29.82 34.24
C LEU A 187 -17.35 -29.43 34.05
N MET A 188 -16.46 -30.44 34.07
CA MET A 188 -15.02 -30.28 33.85
C MET A 188 -14.69 -30.19 32.36
N ALA A 189 -13.99 -29.12 31.97
CA ALA A 189 -13.54 -28.85 30.61
C ALA A 189 -12.27 -29.65 30.24
N THR A 190 -12.14 -30.00 28.95
CA THR A 190 -11.03 -30.80 28.40
C THR A 190 -9.89 -29.94 27.82
N ASP A 191 -8.66 -30.45 27.91
CA ASP A 191 -7.38 -29.76 27.62
C ASP A 191 -7.14 -29.34 26.16
N ALA A 192 -7.98 -29.73 25.19
CA ALA A 192 -7.76 -29.45 23.76
C ALA A 192 -7.84 -27.94 23.41
N HIS A 193 -8.44 -27.11 24.27
CA HIS A 193 -8.61 -25.68 24.04
C HIS A 193 -7.39 -24.81 24.44
N ALA A 194 -6.41 -25.36 25.17
CA ALA A 194 -5.22 -24.62 25.61
C ALA A 194 -4.17 -24.42 24.51
N ASP A 195 -4.16 -25.27 23.47
CA ASP A 195 -3.13 -25.25 22.40
C ASP A 195 -3.41 -24.18 21.32
N VAL A 196 -4.67 -23.77 21.16
CA VAL A 196 -5.09 -22.79 20.13
C VAL A 196 -4.54 -21.38 20.39
N PRO A 197 -4.61 -20.81 21.62
CA PRO A 197 -4.04 -19.49 21.92
C PRO A 197 -2.53 -19.40 21.68
N LEU A 198 -1.78 -20.45 22.05
CA LEU A 198 -0.32 -20.49 21.90
C LEU A 198 0.08 -20.49 20.42
N ARG A 199 -0.61 -21.30 19.59
CA ARG A 199 -0.39 -21.32 18.14
C ARG A 199 -0.68 -19.96 17.51
N ARG A 200 -1.81 -19.33 17.85
CA ARG A 200 -2.15 -18.01 17.28
C ARG A 200 -1.13 -16.94 17.68
N ALA A 201 -0.68 -16.92 18.93
CA ALA A 201 0.36 -15.97 19.37
C ALA A 201 1.68 -16.18 18.61
N ALA A 202 2.08 -17.43 18.37
CA ALA A 202 3.26 -17.75 17.57
C ALA A 202 3.11 -17.32 16.10
N ASP A 203 1.92 -17.44 15.51
CA ASP A 203 1.64 -17.00 14.15
C ASP A 203 1.68 -15.47 14.04
N ALA A 204 1.13 -14.74 15.02
CA ALA A 204 1.23 -13.28 15.10
C ALA A 204 2.69 -12.82 15.21
N GLN A 205 3.50 -13.48 16.05
CA GLN A 205 4.94 -13.20 16.16
C GLN A 205 5.68 -13.45 14.84
N ARG A 206 5.34 -14.54 14.12
CA ARG A 206 5.94 -14.84 12.81
C ARG A 206 5.55 -13.82 11.74
N ALA A 207 4.29 -13.36 11.74
CA ALA A 207 3.83 -12.32 10.84
C ALA A 207 4.53 -10.98 11.12
N LEU A 208 4.71 -10.62 12.40
CA LEU A 208 5.44 -9.41 12.79
C LEU A 208 6.92 -9.47 12.37
N ALA A 209 7.59 -10.59 12.59
CA ALA A 209 8.97 -10.78 12.15
C ALA A 209 9.12 -10.69 10.62
N SER A 210 8.16 -11.28 9.88
CA SER A 210 8.10 -11.18 8.41
C SER A 210 7.92 -9.73 7.95
N LEU A 211 7.05 -8.98 8.62
CA LEU A 211 6.81 -7.56 8.34
C LEU A 211 8.07 -6.72 8.58
N ALA A 212 8.78 -6.96 9.68
CA ALA A 212 10.04 -6.28 9.99
C ALA A 212 11.17 -6.63 9.02
N ALA A 213 11.27 -7.88 8.58
CA ALA A 213 12.21 -8.28 7.54
C ALA A 213 11.91 -7.59 6.21
N LEU A 214 10.64 -7.58 5.79
CA LEU A 214 10.20 -6.95 4.54
C LEU A 214 10.47 -5.44 4.54
N GLN A 215 10.15 -4.74 5.63
CA GLN A 215 10.39 -3.30 5.73
C GLN A 215 11.87 -2.95 5.72
N ARG A 216 12.72 -3.71 6.40
CA ARG A 216 14.18 -3.53 6.33
C ARG A 216 14.72 -3.73 4.92
N ALA A 217 14.23 -4.75 4.20
CA ALA A 217 14.62 -4.99 2.82
C ALA A 217 14.22 -3.81 1.90
N ARG A 218 13.01 -3.27 2.08
CA ARG A 218 12.50 -2.12 1.31
C ARG A 218 13.35 -0.86 1.44
N VAL A 219 13.86 -0.60 2.63
CA VAL A 219 14.72 0.57 2.92
C VAL A 219 16.17 0.35 2.50
N GLY A 220 16.65 -0.90 2.49
CA GLY A 220 18.03 -1.25 2.16
C GLY A 220 18.28 -1.41 0.66
N THR A 221 18.13 -2.63 0.16
CA THR A 221 18.59 -3.03 -1.18
C THR A 221 17.46 -3.34 -2.16
N ALA A 222 16.20 -3.15 -1.77
CA ALA A 222 15.07 -3.38 -2.65
C ALA A 222 15.07 -2.41 -3.85
N ALA A 223 14.32 -2.80 -4.89
CA ALA A 223 14.06 -1.96 -6.06
C ALA A 223 13.57 -0.55 -5.67
N GLU A 224 12.81 -0.41 -4.58
CA GLU A 224 12.34 0.87 -4.06
C GLU A 224 13.49 1.79 -3.62
N ALA A 225 14.46 1.28 -2.86
CA ALA A 225 15.61 2.06 -2.41
C ALA A 225 16.49 2.51 -3.58
N GLN A 226 16.73 1.61 -4.54
CA GLN A 226 17.49 1.92 -5.76
C GLN A 226 16.76 2.96 -6.62
N LEU A 227 15.44 2.83 -6.77
CA LEU A 227 14.59 3.79 -7.48
C LEU A 227 14.72 5.19 -6.88
N PHE A 228 14.72 5.29 -5.55
CA PHE A 228 14.78 6.57 -4.85
C PHE A 228 16.15 7.22 -5.01
N ALA A 229 17.21 6.42 -4.94
CA ALA A 229 18.57 6.88 -5.21
C ALA A 229 18.70 7.42 -6.65
N ALA A 230 18.19 6.69 -7.65
CA ALA A 230 18.20 7.13 -9.04
C ALA A 230 17.41 8.44 -9.22
N LEU A 231 16.23 8.54 -8.58
CA LEU A 231 15.38 9.73 -8.69
C LEU A 231 16.01 10.96 -8.04
N ARG A 232 16.70 10.82 -6.90
CA ARG A 232 17.47 11.91 -6.28
C ARG A 232 18.51 12.52 -7.21
N VAL A 233 19.16 11.69 -8.03
CA VAL A 233 20.16 12.15 -9.00
C VAL A 233 19.49 12.91 -10.16
N ARG A 234 18.28 12.51 -10.57
CA ARG A 234 17.62 13.00 -11.79
C ARG A 234 16.72 14.21 -11.56
N ALA A 235 16.14 14.38 -10.37
CA ALA A 235 15.09 15.38 -10.14
C ALA A 235 15.19 16.05 -8.76
N GLU A 236 15.81 17.24 -8.72
CA GLU A 236 15.88 18.06 -7.51
C GLU A 236 14.48 18.44 -6.97
N CYS A 237 13.50 18.62 -7.86
CA CYS A 237 12.14 19.02 -7.49
C CYS A 237 11.40 17.99 -6.64
N VAL A 238 11.89 16.75 -6.53
CA VAL A 238 11.31 15.73 -5.63
C VAL A 238 12.11 15.49 -4.35
N ALA A 239 13.24 16.19 -4.16
CA ALA A 239 14.13 15.95 -3.02
C ALA A 239 13.38 16.10 -1.68
N ALA A 240 12.58 17.15 -1.53
CA ALA A 240 11.80 17.40 -0.32
C ALA A 240 10.80 16.25 0.00
N GLU A 241 10.21 15.64 -1.03
CA GLU A 241 9.28 14.51 -0.87
C GLU A 241 10.02 13.23 -0.46
N LEU A 242 11.19 12.99 -1.03
CA LEU A 242 12.05 11.86 -0.66
C LEU A 242 12.60 12.01 0.77
N ASP A 243 12.92 13.23 1.19
CA ASP A 243 13.37 13.53 2.55
C ASP A 243 12.24 13.42 3.59
N GLU A 244 10.99 13.72 3.21
CA GLU A 244 9.82 13.38 4.04
C GLU A 244 9.65 11.87 4.18
N LEU A 245 9.80 11.11 3.09
CA LEU A 245 9.68 9.65 3.13
C LEU A 245 10.76 9.00 4.01
N ASP A 246 11.99 9.51 3.99
CA ASP A 246 13.03 9.01 4.88
C ASP A 246 12.73 9.32 6.35
N ARG A 247 12.16 10.49 6.64
CA ARG A 247 11.66 10.82 7.99
C ARG A 247 10.48 9.94 8.41
N GLN A 248 9.60 9.57 7.49
CA GLN A 248 8.51 8.62 7.74
C GLN A 248 9.05 7.23 8.06
N ARG A 249 9.97 6.71 7.23
CA ARG A 249 10.62 5.42 7.44
C ARG A 249 11.33 5.32 8.80
N GLN A 250 11.99 6.40 9.22
CA GLN A 250 12.63 6.44 10.54
C GLN A 250 11.61 6.34 11.69
N ARG A 251 10.44 6.99 11.56
CA ARG A 251 9.35 6.87 12.53
C ARG A 251 8.73 5.47 12.50
N ASP A 252 8.57 4.89 11.32
CA ASP A 252 7.99 3.55 11.15
C ASP A 252 8.92 2.48 11.72
N ALA A 253 10.23 2.59 11.55
CA ALA A 253 11.21 1.71 12.17
C ALA A 253 11.09 1.73 13.71
N GLN A 254 11.01 2.92 14.31
CA GLN A 254 10.83 3.07 15.75
C GLN A 254 9.49 2.50 16.25
N ALA A 255 8.43 2.67 15.47
CA ALA A 255 7.12 2.11 15.78
C ALA A 255 7.12 0.58 15.68
N LEU A 256 7.86 0.01 14.74
CA LEU A 256 7.99 -1.44 14.57
C LEU A 256 8.83 -2.06 15.69
N ASP A 257 9.94 -1.43 16.09
CA ASP A 257 10.72 -1.84 17.26
C ASP A 257 9.89 -1.78 18.56
N ALA A 258 8.94 -0.85 18.65
CA ALA A 258 8.00 -0.79 19.77
C ALA A 258 6.99 -1.95 19.73
N LEU A 259 6.47 -2.29 18.54
CA LEU A 259 5.57 -3.43 18.35
C LEU A 259 6.25 -4.75 18.74
N GLU A 260 7.49 -4.96 18.32
CA GLU A 260 8.26 -6.17 18.66
C GLU A 260 8.46 -6.30 20.18
N ARG A 261 8.76 -5.19 20.87
CA ARG A 261 8.88 -5.19 22.34
C ARG A 261 7.56 -5.53 23.03
N ILE A 262 6.45 -4.90 22.62
CA ILE A 262 5.13 -5.18 23.20
C ILE A 262 4.74 -6.65 22.95
N ALA A 263 5.04 -7.19 21.76
CA ALA A 263 4.76 -8.59 21.44
C ALA A 263 5.63 -9.58 22.25
N ALA A 264 6.85 -9.18 22.64
CA ALA A 264 7.72 -9.97 23.51
C ALA A 264 7.21 -10.02 24.96
N ASP A 265 6.52 -8.98 25.42
CA ASP A 265 5.87 -8.95 26.75
C ASP A 265 4.63 -9.86 26.80
N GLY A 266 4.10 -10.26 25.64
CA GLY A 266 3.07 -11.28 25.49
C GLY A 266 1.87 -10.82 24.65
N LEU A 267 1.22 -11.80 24.01
CA LEU A 267 -0.02 -11.62 23.24
C LEU A 267 -1.12 -12.54 23.78
N PRO A 268 -2.41 -12.15 23.67
CA PRO A 268 -2.95 -10.91 23.07
C PRO A 268 -2.74 -9.67 23.96
N SER A 269 -2.77 -8.47 23.36
CA SER A 269 -2.51 -7.22 24.08
C SER A 269 -3.21 -6.02 23.42
N ALA A 270 -4.10 -5.35 24.13
CA ALA A 270 -4.76 -4.13 23.64
C ALA A 270 -3.76 -3.00 23.31
N ALA A 271 -2.61 -2.98 24.00
CA ALA A 271 -1.53 -2.05 23.69
C ALA A 271 -0.85 -2.39 22.36
N PHE A 272 -0.73 -3.69 22.04
CA PHE A 272 -0.25 -4.16 20.75
C PHE A 272 -1.23 -3.75 19.64
N ASP A 273 -2.53 -3.98 19.82
CA ASP A 273 -3.55 -3.65 18.82
C ASP A 273 -3.60 -2.15 18.51
N ALA A 274 -3.55 -1.30 19.55
CA ALA A 274 -3.50 0.14 19.38
C ALA A 274 -2.20 0.63 18.70
N ALA A 275 -1.06 0.02 19.04
CA ALA A 275 0.21 0.32 18.39
C ALA A 275 0.22 -0.14 16.92
N LEU A 276 -0.38 -1.29 16.64
CA LEU A 276 -0.45 -1.89 15.31
C LEU A 276 -1.34 -1.04 14.40
N ALA A 277 -2.50 -0.61 14.88
CA ALA A 277 -3.39 0.27 14.13
C ALA A 277 -2.70 1.60 13.75
N ARG A 278 -1.93 2.19 14.69
CA ARG A 278 -1.14 3.41 14.42
C ARG A 278 -0.03 3.17 13.39
N TYR A 279 0.70 2.06 13.52
CA TYR A 279 1.75 1.71 12.57
C TYR A 279 1.17 1.43 11.18
N ALA A 280 0.07 0.68 11.09
CA ALA A 280 -0.62 0.38 9.84
C ALA A 280 -1.06 1.67 9.13
N HIS A 281 -1.62 2.62 9.86
CA HIS A 281 -1.97 3.93 9.31
C HIS A 281 -0.76 4.65 8.71
N GLY A 282 0.35 4.74 9.44
CA GLY A 282 1.59 5.36 8.96
C GLY A 282 2.14 4.68 7.71
N ALA A 283 2.20 3.34 7.71
CA ALA A 283 2.66 2.55 6.58
C ALA A 283 1.80 2.77 5.32
N PHE A 284 0.46 2.83 5.48
CA PHE A 284 -0.45 3.11 4.37
C PHE A 284 -0.34 4.55 3.88
N GLU A 285 -0.17 5.54 4.76
CA GLU A 285 0.11 6.92 4.33
C GLU A 285 1.42 7.02 3.53
N GLN A 286 2.47 6.35 3.99
CA GLN A 286 3.76 6.30 3.31
C GLN A 286 3.61 5.69 1.92
N MET A 287 2.99 4.51 1.79
CA MET A 287 2.71 3.87 0.51
C MET A 287 1.88 4.74 -0.41
N GLY A 288 0.86 5.43 0.12
CA GLY A 288 0.04 6.37 -0.65
C GLY A 288 0.84 7.54 -1.22
N ARG A 289 1.75 8.12 -0.44
CA ARG A 289 2.65 9.18 -0.93
C ARG A 289 3.59 8.66 -2.01
N MET A 290 4.15 7.46 -1.85
CA MET A 290 5.00 6.83 -2.86
C MET A 290 4.24 6.61 -4.17
N GLU A 291 3.05 6.01 -4.08
CA GLU A 291 2.21 5.68 -5.23
C GLU A 291 1.64 6.93 -5.93
N GLY A 292 1.31 7.98 -5.17
CA GLY A 292 0.68 9.20 -5.69
C GLY A 292 1.63 10.31 -6.12
N VAL A 293 2.90 10.27 -5.67
CA VAL A 293 3.87 11.35 -5.94
C VAL A 293 5.17 10.80 -6.51
N ILE A 294 5.81 9.87 -5.81
CA ILE A 294 7.15 9.40 -6.18
C ILE A 294 7.12 8.57 -7.46
N PHE A 295 6.18 7.64 -7.59
CA PHE A 295 6.08 6.78 -8.76
C PHE A 295 5.71 7.56 -10.03
N PRO A 296 4.74 8.50 -10.01
CA PRO A 296 4.54 9.41 -11.14
C PRO A 296 5.79 10.21 -11.49
N ALA A 297 6.49 10.76 -10.49
CA ALA A 297 7.71 11.51 -10.74
C ALA A 297 8.85 10.65 -11.32
N ALA A 298 9.02 9.42 -10.83
CA ALA A 298 9.99 8.48 -11.36
C ALA A 298 9.75 8.23 -12.85
N ARG A 299 8.51 7.99 -13.25
CA ARG A 299 8.14 7.81 -14.67
C ARG A 299 8.41 9.04 -15.52
N ARG A 300 8.25 10.22 -14.93
CA ARG A 300 8.48 11.49 -15.63
C ARG A 300 9.96 11.80 -15.84
N TYR A 301 10.80 11.46 -14.87
CA TYR A 301 12.19 11.93 -14.82
C TYR A 301 13.25 10.86 -15.09
N LEU A 302 12.92 9.58 -14.92
CA LEU A 302 13.83 8.48 -15.25
C LEU A 302 13.69 8.10 -16.72
N GLY A 303 14.82 7.96 -17.41
CA GLY A 303 14.88 7.50 -18.79
C GLY A 303 15.04 5.99 -18.90
N ASP A 304 14.96 5.45 -20.13
CA ASP A 304 15.05 4.01 -20.39
C ASP A 304 16.32 3.35 -19.84
N ALA A 305 17.45 4.07 -19.87
CA ALA A 305 18.72 3.60 -19.32
C ALA A 305 18.68 3.48 -17.78
N ASP A 306 17.99 4.40 -17.10
CA ASP A 306 17.81 4.34 -15.65
C ASP A 306 16.93 3.13 -15.29
N TRP A 307 15.82 2.94 -16.02
CA TRP A 307 14.93 1.81 -15.81
C TRP A 307 15.59 0.47 -16.10
N ALA A 308 16.42 0.38 -17.14
CA ALA A 308 17.19 -0.82 -17.43
C ALA A 308 18.16 -1.16 -16.29
N GLY A 309 18.91 -0.17 -15.79
CA GLY A 309 19.84 -0.37 -14.68
C GLY A 309 19.16 -0.74 -13.34
N LEU A 310 17.93 -0.29 -13.11
CA LEU A 310 17.11 -0.70 -11.97
C LEU A 310 16.49 -2.10 -12.12
N ASP A 311 16.40 -2.59 -13.35
CA ASP A 311 15.84 -3.91 -13.66
C ASP A 311 16.88 -5.02 -13.66
N ASP A 312 18.14 -4.67 -13.90
CA ASP A 312 19.24 -5.60 -13.76
C ASP A 312 19.29 -6.16 -12.32
N PRO A 313 19.42 -7.50 -12.17
CA PRO A 313 19.56 -8.08 -10.84
C PRO A 313 20.78 -7.48 -10.16
N PRO A 314 20.72 -7.18 -8.85
CA PRO A 314 21.90 -6.75 -8.11
C PRO A 314 22.98 -7.80 -8.34
N ALA A 315 24.14 -7.38 -8.84
CA ALA A 315 25.26 -8.27 -9.10
C ALA A 315 25.49 -9.08 -7.82
N ASP A 316 25.29 -10.39 -7.91
CA ASP A 316 25.56 -11.32 -6.83
C ASP A 316 26.98 -11.04 -6.33
N GLY A 317 27.10 -10.88 -5.01
CA GLY A 317 28.28 -10.32 -4.37
C GLY A 317 29.55 -10.88 -4.99
N ALA A 318 30.41 -9.97 -5.48
CA ALA A 318 31.70 -10.27 -6.05
C ALA A 318 32.29 -11.52 -5.43
N ALA A 319 32.22 -12.63 -6.17
CA ALA A 319 32.99 -13.82 -5.86
C ALA A 319 34.40 -13.34 -5.58
N ALA A 320 34.83 -13.54 -4.33
CA ALA A 320 36.12 -13.12 -3.84
C ALA A 320 37.18 -13.51 -4.89
N THR A 321 37.63 -12.53 -5.67
CA THR A 321 38.81 -12.70 -6.47
C THR A 321 39.94 -12.64 -5.46
N PRO A 322 40.65 -13.74 -5.20
CA PRO A 322 41.75 -13.70 -4.24
C PRO A 322 42.79 -12.70 -4.77
N PRO A 323 43.37 -11.85 -3.91
CA PRO A 323 44.43 -10.96 -4.33
C PRO A 323 45.67 -11.82 -4.58
N GLY A 324 46.13 -11.88 -5.83
CA GLY A 324 47.19 -12.83 -6.18
C GLY A 324 47.87 -12.54 -7.49
N MET A 325 48.70 -11.49 -7.47
CA MET A 325 49.96 -11.34 -8.22
C MET A 325 49.88 -11.43 -9.76
N ASN A 326 49.99 -10.27 -10.40
CA ASN A 326 51.05 -10.04 -11.40
C ASN A 326 51.33 -8.53 -11.49
N GLU A 327 52.28 -8.13 -10.66
CA GLU A 327 53.02 -6.88 -10.82
C GLU A 327 53.85 -6.98 -12.12
N PRO A 328 53.89 -5.93 -12.96
CA PRO A 328 54.78 -5.92 -14.11
C PRO A 328 56.21 -5.61 -13.62
N ASP A 329 57.08 -6.61 -13.69
CA ASP A 329 58.52 -6.44 -13.45
C ASP A 329 59.13 -5.65 -14.61
N ASP A 330 59.25 -4.34 -14.39
CA ASP A 330 60.02 -3.43 -15.22
C ASP A 330 61.45 -3.36 -14.65
N ALA A 331 62.35 -4.23 -15.14
CA ALA A 331 63.78 -4.12 -14.89
C ALA A 331 64.60 -4.19 -16.18
N ARG A 332 65.25 -3.05 -16.44
CA ARG A 332 66.06 -2.66 -17.59
C ARG A 332 67.42 -3.42 -17.69
N ARG A 333 68.01 -3.32 -18.90
CA ARG A 333 69.45 -3.48 -19.31
C ARG A 333 69.86 -4.93 -19.65
N ALA A 334 70.72 -5.22 -20.63
CA ALA A 334 71.75 -4.46 -21.33
C ALA A 334 72.03 -5.03 -22.75
N SER A 335 72.78 -4.25 -23.54
CA SER A 335 73.52 -4.54 -24.77
C SER A 335 73.81 -6.01 -25.14
N ASP A 336 73.51 -6.42 -26.37
CA ASP A 336 74.42 -6.44 -27.54
C ASP A 336 73.62 -6.70 -28.84
#